data_AF-A0A959GRI3-F1
#
_entry.id   AF-A0A959GRI3-F1
#
_cell.length_a   1.000
_cell.length_b   1.000
_cell.length_c   1.000
_cell.angle_alpha   90.00
_cell.angle_beta   90.00
_cell.angle_gamma   90.00
#
_symmetry.space_group_name_H-M   'P 1'
#
loop_
_entity.id
_entity.type
_entity.pdbx_description
1 polymer ?
#
loop_
_entity_poly.entity_id
_entity_poly.type
_entity_poly.pdbx_seq_one_letter_code
_entity_poly.pdbx_strand_id
1 'polypeptide(L)' 'MNIDIKQIDFVKGNGLVPAVVQDVDTGKVLMLGYMNEEALEKTIRDDKVTFFSRSKQRLWRKGER' A
#
# COMPACT_ATOMS: atom_id res chain seq x y z
N MET A 1 -13.42 -3.15 -7.68
CA MET A 1 -13.12 -1.76 -7.24
C MET A 1 -12.37 -1.07 -8.34
N ASN A 2 -12.79 0.13 -8.74
CA ASN A 2 -12.00 0.97 -9.64
C ASN A 2 -11.33 2.05 -8.77
N ILE A 3 -10.06 1.85 -8.43
CA ILE A 3 -9.28 2.85 -7.68
C ILE A 3 -8.65 3.77 -8.70
N ASP A 4 -9.00 5.06 -8.67
CA ASP A 4 -8.30 6.09 -9.45
C ASP A 4 -7.08 6.57 -8.66
N ILE A 5 -5.92 5.97 -8.96
CA ILE A 5 -4.66 6.27 -8.28
C ILE A 5 -4.30 7.76 -8.40
N LYS A 6 -4.70 8.43 -9.47
CA LYS A 6 -4.40 9.86 -9.71
C LYS A 6 -5.08 10.80 -8.73
N GLN A 7 -6.11 10.36 -8.02
CA GLN A 7 -6.78 11.16 -6.98
C GLN A 7 -6.06 11.13 -5.63
N ILE A 8 -5.06 10.26 -5.48
CA ILE A 8 -4.31 10.13 -4.23
C ILE A 8 -3.17 11.17 -4.21
N ASP A 9 -3.17 12.01 -3.18
CA ASP A 9 -2.15 13.02 -2.98
C ASP A 9 -0.89 12.44 -2.32
N PHE A 10 -0.06 11.77 -3.14
CA PHE A 10 1.24 11.28 -2.69
C PHE A 10 2.20 12.41 -2.32
N VAL A 11 2.07 13.60 -2.93
CA VAL A 11 2.97 14.74 -2.71
C VAL A 11 2.88 15.22 -1.27
N LYS A 12 1.67 15.31 -0.71
CA LYS A 12 1.45 15.68 0.70
C LYS A 12 2.18 14.78 1.70
N GLY A 13 2.42 13.53 1.34
CA GLY A 13 3.15 12.56 2.15
C GLY A 13 4.60 12.32 1.71
N ASN A 14 5.19 13.22 0.93
CA ASN A 14 6.54 13.09 0.37
C ASN A 14 6.72 11.80 -0.45
N GLY A 15 5.75 11.49 -1.30
CA GLY A 15 5.73 10.30 -2.17
C GLY A 15 5.17 9.04 -1.51
N LEU A 16 4.66 9.14 -0.27
CA LEU A 16 4.13 8.00 0.48
C LEU A 16 2.77 8.31 1.12
N VAL A 17 1.87 7.34 1.10
CA VAL A 17 0.59 7.41 1.82
C VAL A 17 0.47 6.28 2.84
N PRO A 18 -0.19 6.50 3.98
CA PRO A 18 -0.52 5.43 4.91
C PRO A 18 -1.55 4.48 4.28
N ALA A 19 -1.31 3.17 4.42
CA ALA A 19 -2.21 2.12 3.97
C ALA A 19 -2.59 1.23 5.16
N VAL A 20 -3.86 1.26 5.55
CA VAL A 20 -4.41 0.43 6.62
C VAL A 20 -4.98 -0.84 6.02
N VAL A 21 -4.49 -2.00 6.47
CA VAL A 21 -5.02 -3.30 6.09
C VAL A 21 -6.03 -3.73 7.14
N GLN A 22 -7.21 -4.08 6.68
CA GLN A 22 -8.33 -4.52 7.51
C GLN A 22 -8.78 -5.90 7.05
N ASP A 23 -9.19 -6.73 7.99
CA ASP A 23 -9.87 -7.97 7.73
C ASP A 23 -11.26 -7.69 7.13
N VAL A 24 -11.58 -8.33 6.01
CA VAL A 24 -12.78 -8.01 5.21
C VAL A 24 -14.08 -8.43 5.90
N ASP A 25 -14.04 -9.48 6.71
CA ASP A 25 -15.22 -10.06 7.34
C ASP A 25 -15.51 -9.43 8.71
N THR A 26 -14.44 -9.16 9.47
CA THR A 26 -14.55 -8.70 10.87
C THR A 26 -14.36 -7.19 11.03
N GLY A 27 -13.82 -6.52 10.01
CA GLY A 27 -13.44 -5.11 10.12
C GLY A 27 -12.26 -4.88 11.08
N LYS A 28 -11.54 -5.93 11.51
CA LYS A 28 -10.39 -5.77 12.40
C LYS A 28 -9.22 -5.13 11.65
N VAL A 29 -8.65 -4.05 12.20
CA VAL A 29 -7.38 -3.50 11.69
C VAL A 29 -6.27 -4.51 11.95
N LEU A 30 -5.61 -4.95 10.88
CA LEU A 30 -4.53 -5.95 10.92
C LEU A 30 -3.16 -5.30 10.98
N MET A 31 -2.94 -4.25 10.18
CA MET A 31 -1.67 -3.51 10.15
C MET A 31 -1.80 -2.14 9.48
N LEU A 32 -0.81 -1.30 9.74
CA LEU A 32 -0.55 -0.05 9.02
C LEU A 32 0.80 -0.20 8.29
N GLY A 33 0.82 0.18 7.02
CA GLY A 33 2.05 0.34 6.25
C GLY A 33 2.04 1.64 5.45
N TYR A 34 3.04 1.81 4.59
CA TYR A 34 3.11 2.94 3.66
C TYR A 34 3.25 2.42 2.23
N MET A 35 2.62 3.11 1.29
CA MET A 35 2.72 2.82 -0.15
C MET A 35 3.17 4.08 -0.87
N ASN A 36 4.11 3.93 -1.81
CA ASN A 36 4.26 4.89 -2.91
C ASN A 36 3.29 4.49 -4.03
N GLU A 37 3.22 5.30 -5.09
CA GLU A 37 2.35 5.06 -6.25
C GLU A 37 2.57 3.67 -6.86
N GLU A 38 3.84 3.29 -7.08
CA GLU A 38 4.22 1.99 -7.62
C GLU A 38 3.78 0.79 -6.74
N ALA A 39 3.89 0.91 -5.41
CA ALA A 39 3.44 -0.14 -4.49
C ALA A 39 1.92 -0.34 -4.55
N LEU A 40 1.14 0.74 -4.71
CA LEU A 40 -0.30 0.67 -4.87
C LEU A 40 -0.69 0.06 -6.21
N GLU A 41 -0.05 0.49 -7.30
CA GLU A 41 -0.24 -0.10 -8.64
C GLU A 41 0.03 -1.61 -8.63
N LYS A 42 1.13 -2.02 -8.00
CA LYS A 42 1.50 -3.43 -7.89
C LYS A 42 0.50 -4.21 -7.04
N THR A 43 -0.03 -3.61 -5.97
CA THR A 43 -1.06 -4.22 -5.14
C THR A 43 -2.33 -4.51 -5.95
N ILE A 44 -2.79 -3.53 -6.74
CA ILE A 44 -3.98 -3.67 -7.59
C ILE A 44 -3.76 -4.71 -8.69
N ARG A 45 -2.58 -4.69 -9.32
CA ARG A 45 -2.23 -5.62 -10.41
C ARG A 45 -2.10 -7.06 -9.95
N ASP A 46 -1.45 -7.28 -8.83
CA ASP A 46 -1.07 -8.63 -8.37
C ASP A 46 -2.08 -9.23 -7.38
N ASP A 47 -3.09 -8.47 -6.97
CA ASP A 47 -4.06 -8.78 -5.92
C ASP A 47 -3.40 -9.22 -4.60
N LYS A 48 -2.22 -8.65 -4.33
CA LYS A 48 -1.38 -8.95 -3.17
C LYS A 48 -0.76 -7.68 -2.64
N VAL A 49 -0.99 -7.42 -1.35
CA VAL A 49 -0.51 -6.20 -0.69
C VAL A 49 1.00 -6.04 -0.84
N THR A 50 1.40 -4.95 -1.47
CA THR A 50 2.77 -4.49 -1.63
C THR A 50 2.92 -3.13 -0.95
N PHE A 51 3.89 -3.02 -0.05
CA PHE A 51 4.23 -1.77 0.61
C PHE A 51 5.55 -1.21 0.06
N PHE A 52 5.85 0.04 0.39
CA PHE A 52 7.17 0.60 0.22
C PHE A 52 7.95 0.56 1.55
N SER A 53 9.06 -0.17 1.58
CA SER A 53 9.94 -0.21 2.74
C SER A 53 10.77 1.07 2.80
N ARG A 54 10.45 1.96 3.75
CA ARG A 54 11.18 3.22 3.95
C ARG A 54 12.63 3.01 4.40
N SER A 55 12.92 1.93 5.12
CA SER A 55 14.29 1.62 5.57
C SER A 55 15.13 0.98 4.46
N LYS A 56 14.53 0.12 3.63
CA LYS A 56 15.24 -0.58 2.53
C LYS A 56 15.11 0.12 1.17
N GLN A 57 14.33 1.20 1.09
CA GLN A 57 14.06 1.98 -0.13
C GLN A 57 13.64 1.10 -1.32
N ARG A 58 12.75 0.13 -1.08
CA ARG A 58 12.26 -0.79 -2.11
C ARG A 58 10.83 -1.23 -1.86
N LEU A 59 10.17 -1.73 -2.90
CA LEU A 59 8.92 -2.47 -2.77
C LEU A 59 9.14 -3.72 -1.91
N TRP A 60 8.17 -4.00 -1.03
CA TRP A 60 8.12 -5.17 -0.16
C TRP A 60 6.71 -5.73 -0.17
N ARG A 61 6.52 -6.92 -0.75
CA ARG A 61 5.25 -7.63 -0.73
C ARG A 61 5.04 -8.29 0.62
N LYS A 62 3.88 -8.08 1.24
CA LYS A 62 3.58 -8.70 2.53
C LYS A 62 3.73 -10.22 2.42
N GLY A 63 4.59 -10.80 3.27
CA GLY A 63 4.87 -12.24 3.29
C GLY A 63 6.04 -12.69 2.42
N GLU A 64 6.76 -11.77 1.77
CA GLU A 64 8.07 -12.08 1.17
C GLU A 64 9.14 -12.33 2.26
N ARG A 65 10.15 -13.13 1.93
CA ARG A 65 11.30 -13.42 2.79
C ARG A 65 12.40 -12.36 2.62
#